data_AF-A0A2E6H364-F1
#
_entry.id   AF-A0A2E6H364-F1
#
_cell.length_a   1.000
_cell.length_b   1.000
_cell.length_c   1.000
_cell.angle_alpha   90.00
_cell.angle_beta   90.00
_cell.angle_gamma   90.00
#
_symmetry.space_group_name_H-M   'P 1'
#
loop_
_entity.id
_entity.type
_entity.pdbx_description
1 polymer ?
#
loop_
_entity_poly.entity_id
_entity_poly.type
_entity_poly.pdbx_seq_one_letter_code
_entity_poly.pdbx_strand_id
1 'polypeptide(L)'
;MKSIISLIFLILFLISCKDQEPNLKYLKAYMVKEFSGSHKIIAMDKASFFPQKSIISPQMTWKTLLRIEKQDSTLCLFYRIPHKRLSKGKGILKITKVKSTENCENVLERKPEIKVSKLSHLKLYFTSKRERNLKLKTEFKAFHFYFSVSRQDEKDLVLELPLYNTVTSNLKNPNKLQYKTKNFEKYDEPWRETLAPGMRVYTGDIKLGRPVVIDGDVWLNYAENNYKFCYRVDRSCKILQDFECGTCKRGWYSVVDHACKNGGSKLCGSSRCGERNQPACPRGTGFEEPQNGSYCFRGSKAGICRDGLETYCDENEVLICK
;
A
#
# COMPACT_ATOMS: atom_id res chain seq x y z
N MET A 1 43.26 -39.84 25.58
CA MET A 1 41.98 -39.45 26.21
C MET A 1 41.49 -38.04 25.84
N LYS A 2 42.31 -36.98 25.88
CA LYS A 2 41.85 -35.60 25.58
C LYS A 2 41.21 -35.41 24.19
N SER A 3 41.71 -36.11 23.16
CA SER A 3 41.18 -36.00 21.79
C SER A 3 39.77 -36.56 21.59
N ILE A 4 39.39 -37.59 22.37
CA ILE A 4 38.06 -38.24 22.23
C ILE A 4 36.97 -37.35 22.84
N ILE A 5 37.27 -36.69 23.98
CA ILE A 5 36.33 -35.78 24.65
C ILE A 5 36.03 -34.57 23.76
N SER A 6 37.04 -34.03 23.05
CA SER A 6 36.85 -32.90 22.14
C SER A 6 36.00 -33.27 20.91
N LEU A 7 36.14 -34.50 20.40
CA LEU A 7 35.32 -35.01 19.29
C LEU A 7 33.85 -35.22 19.71
N ILE A 8 33.62 -35.73 20.91
CA ILE A 8 32.26 -35.92 21.47
C ILE A 8 31.58 -34.56 21.67
N PHE A 9 32.29 -33.54 22.18
CA PHE A 9 31.73 -32.19 22.31
C PHE A 9 31.39 -31.55 20.95
N LEU A 10 32.23 -31.77 19.93
CA LEU A 10 31.95 -31.29 18.57
C LEU A 10 30.71 -31.96 17.98
N ILE A 11 30.57 -33.28 18.15
CA ILE A 11 29.40 -34.04 17.69
C ILE A 11 28.13 -33.61 18.44
N LEU A 12 28.20 -33.39 19.75
CA LEU A 12 27.08 -32.87 20.55
C LEU A 12 26.67 -31.44 20.14
N PHE A 13 27.64 -30.58 19.81
CA PHE A 13 27.35 -29.24 19.29
C PHE A 13 26.68 -29.29 17.90
N LEU A 14 27.12 -30.19 17.03
CA LEU A 14 26.53 -30.36 15.70
C LEU A 14 25.11 -30.96 15.75
N ILE A 15 24.79 -31.77 16.76
CA ILE A 15 23.43 -32.32 16.95
C ILE A 15 22.47 -31.30 17.61
N SER A 16 23.00 -30.32 18.35
CA SER A 16 22.17 -29.35 19.08
C SER A 16 21.56 -28.25 18.19
N CYS A 17 22.11 -28.02 16.99
CA CYS A 17 21.47 -27.19 15.97
C CYS A 17 20.35 -27.93 15.24
N LYS A 18 19.36 -28.46 15.97
CA LYS A 18 18.07 -28.77 15.35
C LYS A 18 17.43 -27.46 14.98
N ASP A 19 17.28 -27.21 13.67
CA ASP A 19 16.51 -26.10 13.12
C ASP A 19 15.15 -26.02 13.84
N GLN A 20 15.06 -25.12 14.82
CA GLN A 20 13.85 -24.96 15.59
C GLN A 20 12.81 -24.35 14.66
N GLU A 21 11.75 -25.10 14.40
CA GLU A 21 10.69 -24.64 13.51
C GLU A 21 10.14 -23.30 14.03
N PRO A 22 10.03 -22.27 13.18
CA PRO A 22 9.61 -20.95 13.64
C PRO A 22 8.24 -21.01 14.31
N ASN A 23 8.11 -20.27 15.41
CA ASN A 23 6.85 -20.12 16.14
C ASN A 23 5.94 -19.07 15.45
N LEU A 24 4.67 -19.00 15.85
CA LEU A 24 3.71 -18.05 15.28
C LEU A 24 4.10 -16.59 15.55
N LYS A 25 4.81 -16.31 16.65
CA LYS A 25 5.32 -14.97 16.96
C LYS A 25 6.35 -14.52 15.94
N TYR A 26 7.27 -15.41 15.54
CA TYR A 26 8.25 -15.14 14.50
C TYR A 26 7.58 -14.96 13.13
N LEU A 27 6.63 -15.83 12.78
CA LEU A 27 5.83 -15.69 11.55
C LEU A 27 5.15 -14.31 11.49
N LYS A 28 4.52 -13.88 12.59
CA LYS A 28 3.90 -12.55 12.70
C LYS A 28 4.91 -11.43 12.42
N ALA A 29 6.04 -11.44 13.13
CA ALA A 29 7.06 -10.41 12.98
C ALA A 29 7.62 -10.36 11.56
N TYR A 30 7.88 -11.53 10.97
CA TYR A 30 8.34 -11.63 9.59
C TYR A 30 7.32 -11.09 8.60
N MET A 31 6.05 -11.49 8.70
CA MET A 31 5.00 -11.00 7.81
C MET A 31 4.82 -9.49 7.93
N VAL A 32 4.82 -8.92 9.14
CA VAL A 32 4.75 -7.46 9.34
C VAL A 32 5.92 -6.76 8.66
N LYS A 33 7.15 -7.21 8.92
CA LYS A 33 8.36 -6.65 8.32
C LYS A 33 8.29 -6.69 6.79
N GLU A 34 8.04 -7.87 6.25
CA GLU A 34 8.15 -8.09 4.81
C GLU A 34 6.98 -7.50 4.01
N PHE A 35 5.75 -7.54 4.53
CA PHE A 35 4.57 -7.04 3.82
C PHE A 35 4.49 -5.52 3.86
N SER A 36 5.02 -4.89 4.92
CA SER A 36 5.02 -3.43 5.03
C SER A 36 5.78 -2.75 3.87
N GLY A 37 6.78 -3.41 3.29
CA GLY A 37 7.56 -2.92 2.15
C GLY A 37 7.01 -3.31 0.77
N SER A 38 5.81 -3.87 0.70
CA SER A 38 5.21 -4.29 -0.57
C SER A 38 4.55 -3.13 -1.30
N HIS A 39 4.66 -3.09 -2.63
CA HIS A 39 3.97 -2.11 -3.47
C HIS A 39 2.78 -2.73 -4.23
N LYS A 40 2.70 -4.07 -4.25
CA LYS A 40 1.63 -4.83 -4.92
C LYS A 40 1.43 -6.19 -4.24
N ILE A 41 0.17 -6.53 -3.97
CA ILE A 41 -0.24 -7.80 -3.37
C ILE A 41 -1.35 -8.40 -4.23
N ILE A 42 -1.14 -9.64 -4.66
CA ILE A 42 -2.03 -10.36 -5.56
C ILE A 42 -2.55 -11.62 -4.84
N ALA A 43 -3.88 -11.73 -4.75
CA ALA A 43 -4.55 -12.96 -4.35
C ALA A 43 -4.49 -13.97 -5.50
N MET A 44 -3.69 -15.02 -5.34
CA MET A 44 -3.47 -16.02 -6.40
C MET A 44 -4.61 -17.06 -6.41
N ASP A 45 -5.07 -17.51 -5.24
CA ASP A 45 -6.29 -18.33 -5.13
C ASP A 45 -7.47 -17.52 -4.62
N LYS A 46 -8.23 -16.98 -5.57
CA LYS A 46 -9.42 -16.18 -5.34
C LYS A 46 -10.43 -16.84 -4.37
N ALA A 47 -10.61 -18.16 -4.46
CA ALA A 47 -11.59 -18.87 -3.65
C ALA A 47 -11.17 -19.02 -2.17
N SER A 48 -9.92 -18.72 -1.82
CA SER A 48 -9.41 -18.77 -0.45
C SER A 48 -9.61 -17.48 0.34
N PHE A 49 -9.91 -16.36 -0.33
CA PHE A 49 -10.04 -15.06 0.31
C PHE A 49 -11.48 -14.78 0.70
N PHE A 50 -12.07 -15.56 1.60
CA PHE A 50 -13.41 -15.26 2.12
C PHE A 50 -13.34 -14.92 3.61
N PRO A 51 -13.99 -13.83 4.05
CA PRO A 51 -14.08 -13.51 5.46
C PRO A 51 -14.57 -14.73 6.24
N GLN A 52 -13.87 -15.05 7.32
CA GLN A 52 -14.27 -16.08 8.31
C GLN A 52 -14.22 -17.54 7.83
N LYS A 53 -14.03 -17.83 6.54
CA LYS A 53 -13.98 -19.20 6.03
C LYS A 53 -12.55 -19.73 6.05
N SER A 54 -12.35 -20.85 6.73
CA SER A 54 -11.04 -21.50 6.73
C SER A 54 -10.78 -22.15 5.37
N ILE A 55 -9.52 -22.10 4.92
CA ILE A 55 -9.08 -22.77 3.69
C ILE A 55 -8.97 -24.28 3.96
N ILE A 56 -9.97 -25.04 3.52
CA ILE A 56 -10.10 -26.48 3.81
C ILE A 56 -10.14 -27.37 2.56
N SER A 57 -10.13 -26.80 1.36
CA SER A 57 -10.23 -27.57 0.10
C SER A 57 -9.43 -26.97 -1.07
N PRO A 58 -8.93 -27.82 -1.99
CA PRO A 58 -8.92 -29.28 -1.91
C PRO A 58 -7.86 -29.79 -0.91
N GLN A 59 -8.17 -30.85 -0.17
CA GLN A 59 -7.29 -31.37 0.88
C GLN A 59 -6.00 -31.99 0.30
N MET A 60 -4.91 -31.97 1.07
CA MET A 60 -3.58 -32.45 0.69
C MET A 60 -2.90 -31.73 -0.48
N THR A 61 -3.52 -30.68 -1.02
CA THR A 61 -2.94 -29.88 -2.11
C THR A 61 -2.18 -28.67 -1.58
N TRP A 62 -1.17 -28.26 -2.35
CA TRP A 62 -0.54 -26.96 -2.17
C TRP A 62 -1.32 -25.91 -2.94
N LYS A 63 -1.57 -24.77 -2.29
CA LYS A 63 -2.11 -23.58 -2.93
C LYS A 63 -1.15 -22.42 -2.78
N THR A 64 -0.93 -21.71 -3.88
CA THR A 64 -0.34 -20.37 -3.86
C THR A 64 -1.43 -19.40 -3.43
N LEU A 65 -1.29 -18.82 -2.24
CA LEU A 65 -2.29 -17.93 -1.66
C LEU A 65 -2.02 -16.48 -2.07
N LEU A 66 -0.79 -16.02 -1.88
CA LEU A 66 -0.39 -14.63 -2.15
C LEU A 66 0.88 -14.58 -2.97
N ARG A 67 0.92 -13.59 -3.87
CA ARG A 67 2.13 -13.04 -4.49
C ARG A 67 2.29 -11.60 -4.04
N ILE A 68 3.42 -11.28 -3.42
CA ILE A 68 3.69 -9.96 -2.83
C ILE A 68 4.94 -9.43 -3.50
N GLU A 69 4.78 -8.38 -4.29
CA GLU A 69 5.86 -7.76 -5.06
C GLU A 69 6.47 -6.60 -4.25
N LYS A 70 7.79 -6.68 -4.11
CA LYS A 70 8.68 -5.63 -3.57
C LYS A 70 9.57 -5.15 -4.71
N GLN A 71 10.32 -4.08 -4.50
CA GLN A 71 11.17 -3.47 -5.53
C GLN A 71 12.08 -4.49 -6.23
N ASP A 72 12.81 -5.31 -5.48
CA ASP A 72 13.80 -6.24 -6.03
C ASP A 72 13.45 -7.72 -5.84
N SER A 73 12.32 -8.02 -5.21
CA SER A 73 11.97 -9.40 -4.85
C SER A 73 10.47 -9.62 -4.82
N THR A 74 10.06 -10.87 -4.98
CA THR A 74 8.70 -11.32 -4.80
C THR A 74 8.66 -12.32 -3.64
N LEU A 75 7.66 -12.21 -2.78
CA LEU A 75 7.36 -13.20 -1.75
C LEU A 75 6.12 -14.01 -2.18
N CYS A 76 6.27 -15.33 -2.12
CA CYS A 76 5.24 -16.28 -2.47
C CYS A 76 4.78 -17.00 -1.21
N LEU A 77 3.50 -16.85 -0.86
CA LEU A 77 2.88 -17.52 0.27
C LEU A 77 2.16 -18.77 -0.21
N PHE A 78 2.60 -19.93 0.26
CA PHE A 78 1.98 -21.21 -0.04
C PHE A 78 1.37 -21.83 1.19
N TYR A 79 0.28 -22.56 1.00
CA TYR A 79 -0.34 -23.34 2.06
C TYR A 79 -0.70 -24.74 1.57
N ARG A 80 -0.23 -25.75 2.32
CA ARG A 80 -0.68 -27.12 2.16
C ARG A 80 -1.91 -27.34 3.00
N ILE A 81 -3.02 -27.62 2.33
CA ILE A 81 -4.32 -27.78 2.98
C ILE A 81 -4.36 -29.12 3.72
N PRO A 82 -4.71 -29.15 5.02
CA PRO A 82 -4.76 -30.39 5.77
C PRO A 82 -5.87 -31.32 5.33
N HIS A 83 -5.59 -32.62 5.45
CA HIS A 83 -6.60 -33.67 5.47
C HIS A 83 -6.88 -34.14 6.89
N LYS A 84 -8.16 -34.29 7.25
CA LYS A 84 -8.59 -34.64 8.62
C LYS A 84 -7.93 -35.92 9.15
N ARG A 85 -7.89 -36.98 8.34
CA ARG A 85 -7.28 -38.28 8.70
C ARG A 85 -5.75 -38.29 8.50
N LEU A 86 -5.30 -38.18 7.24
CA LEU A 86 -3.88 -38.32 6.87
C LEU A 86 -2.92 -37.34 7.57
N SER A 87 -3.32 -36.09 7.74
CA SER A 87 -2.49 -35.06 8.40
C SER A 87 -2.98 -34.70 9.80
N LYS A 88 -3.94 -35.44 10.37
CA LYS A 88 -4.60 -35.09 11.64
C LYS A 88 -5.13 -33.64 11.67
N GLY A 89 -5.58 -33.13 10.52
CA GLY A 89 -6.04 -31.74 10.40
C GLY A 89 -4.95 -30.67 10.40
N LYS A 90 -3.67 -31.02 10.17
CA LYS A 90 -2.51 -30.13 10.28
C LYS A 90 -1.92 -29.72 8.93
N GLY A 91 -2.06 -28.45 8.59
CA GLY A 91 -1.52 -27.81 7.39
C GLY A 91 -0.09 -27.33 7.57
N ILE A 92 0.47 -26.83 6.47
CA ILE A 92 1.83 -26.29 6.41
C ILE A 92 1.80 -24.98 5.62
N LEU A 93 2.31 -23.89 6.21
CA LEU A 93 2.52 -22.63 5.52
C LEU A 93 3.99 -22.52 5.12
N LYS A 94 4.25 -22.12 3.88
CA LYS A 94 5.59 -21.80 3.38
C LYS A 94 5.60 -20.37 2.86
N ILE A 95 6.69 -19.63 3.13
CA ILE A 95 7.01 -18.37 2.47
C ILE A 95 8.34 -18.55 1.75
N THR A 96 8.34 -18.30 0.45
CA THR A 96 9.54 -18.36 -0.38
C THR A 96 9.79 -16.99 -0.98
N LYS A 97 11.03 -16.49 -0.85
CA LYS A 97 11.49 -15.27 -1.50
C LYS A 97 12.19 -15.60 -2.80
N VAL A 98 11.83 -14.86 -3.84
CA VAL A 98 12.29 -15.05 -5.21
C VAL A 98 12.60 -13.69 -5.87
N LYS A 99 13.21 -13.71 -7.05
CA LYS A 99 13.45 -12.47 -7.80
C LYS A 99 12.12 -11.88 -8.29
N SER A 100 12.05 -10.57 -8.49
CA SER A 100 10.81 -9.86 -8.88
C SER A 100 10.15 -10.41 -10.15
N THR A 101 10.95 -10.91 -11.09
CA THR A 101 10.52 -11.46 -12.39
C THR A 101 9.97 -12.90 -12.33
N GLU A 102 10.18 -13.63 -11.23
CA GLU A 102 9.82 -15.04 -11.14
C GLU A 102 8.33 -15.25 -10.79
N ASN A 103 7.70 -16.27 -11.38
CA ASN A 103 6.33 -16.67 -11.07
C ASN A 103 6.28 -17.56 -9.83
N CYS A 104 5.41 -17.23 -8.87
CA CYS A 104 5.18 -18.01 -7.65
C CYS A 104 4.73 -19.46 -7.92
N GLU A 105 4.07 -19.74 -9.04
CA GLU A 105 3.62 -21.10 -9.36
C GLU A 105 4.79 -22.07 -9.61
N ASN A 106 5.95 -21.56 -10.05
CA ASN A 106 7.10 -22.38 -10.44
C ASN A 106 8.12 -22.59 -9.32
N VAL A 107 7.87 -22.06 -8.12
CA VAL A 107 8.89 -21.99 -7.04
C VAL A 107 8.43 -22.65 -5.74
N LEU A 108 7.35 -23.44 -5.79
CA LEU A 108 6.80 -24.17 -4.64
C LEU A 108 7.81 -25.13 -3.98
N GLU A 109 8.64 -25.78 -4.81
CA GLU A 109 9.62 -26.78 -4.36
C GLU A 109 10.95 -26.16 -3.87
N ARG A 110 11.13 -24.85 -4.03
CA ARG A 110 12.35 -24.19 -3.52
C ARG A 110 12.37 -24.18 -2.00
N LYS A 111 13.58 -24.09 -1.43
CA LYS A 111 13.78 -23.97 0.01
C LYS A 111 13.03 -22.73 0.53
N PRO A 112 12.08 -22.89 1.47
CA PRO A 112 11.35 -21.75 2.00
C PRO A 112 12.24 -20.94 2.97
N GLU A 113 11.99 -19.63 3.02
CA GLU A 113 12.58 -18.75 4.03
C GLU A 113 11.87 -18.94 5.38
N ILE A 114 10.56 -19.19 5.33
CA ILE A 114 9.77 -19.61 6.50
C ILE A 114 8.94 -20.83 6.17
N LYS A 115 8.97 -21.81 7.07
CA LYS A 115 8.06 -22.96 7.06
C LYS A 115 7.48 -23.15 8.44
N VAL A 116 6.15 -23.12 8.55
CA VAL A 116 5.42 -23.37 9.79
C VAL A 116 4.41 -24.49 9.57
N SER A 117 4.52 -25.55 10.34
CA SER A 117 3.65 -26.73 10.32
C SER A 117 2.67 -26.73 11.49
N LYS A 118 1.85 -27.79 11.56
CA LYS A 118 0.83 -27.99 12.62
C LYS A 118 -0.24 -26.89 12.65
N LEU A 119 -0.48 -26.25 11.49
CA LEU A 119 -1.44 -25.17 11.36
C LEU A 119 -2.85 -25.70 11.12
N SER A 120 -3.85 -25.01 11.63
CA SER A 120 -5.26 -25.27 11.33
C SER A 120 -6.01 -23.95 11.21
N HIS A 121 -7.23 -24.01 10.66
CA HIS A 121 -8.14 -22.87 10.58
C HIS A 121 -7.55 -21.61 9.91
N LEU A 122 -6.66 -21.78 8.93
CA LEU A 122 -6.09 -20.65 8.18
C LEU A 122 -7.20 -19.89 7.44
N LYS A 123 -7.32 -18.59 7.70
CA LYS A 123 -8.25 -17.65 7.07
C LYS A 123 -7.49 -16.44 6.54
N LEU A 124 -7.81 -16.03 5.31
CA LEU A 124 -7.28 -14.84 4.68
C LEU A 124 -8.43 -14.01 4.11
N TYR A 125 -8.37 -12.69 4.24
CA TYR A 125 -9.26 -11.81 3.48
C TYR A 125 -8.70 -10.39 3.42
N PHE A 126 -9.15 -9.66 2.41
CA PHE A 126 -8.89 -8.23 2.27
C PHE A 126 -10.19 -7.46 2.48
N THR A 127 -10.10 -6.33 3.16
CA THR A 127 -11.18 -5.35 3.26
C THR A 127 -10.89 -4.15 2.38
N SER A 128 -11.91 -3.58 1.76
CA SER A 128 -11.80 -2.30 1.02
C SER A 128 -12.58 -1.17 1.65
N LYS A 129 -13.68 -1.50 2.31
CA LYS A 129 -14.48 -0.59 3.11
C LYS A 129 -14.50 -1.07 4.54
N ARG A 130 -15.01 -0.23 5.45
CA ARG A 130 -15.35 -0.68 6.80
C ARG A 130 -16.44 -1.73 6.67
N GLU A 131 -16.23 -2.88 7.28
CA GLU A 131 -17.16 -4.00 7.27
C GLU A 131 -17.51 -4.36 8.71
N ARG A 132 -18.78 -4.21 9.09
CA ARG A 132 -19.24 -4.69 10.39
C ARG A 132 -19.42 -6.20 10.34
N ASN A 133 -18.70 -6.90 11.19
CA ASN A 133 -18.91 -8.32 11.42
C ASN A 133 -20.03 -8.50 12.46
N LEU A 134 -21.24 -8.75 11.98
CA LEU A 134 -22.41 -8.96 12.83
C LEU A 134 -22.26 -10.17 13.77
N LYS A 135 -21.50 -11.20 13.37
CA LYS A 135 -21.31 -12.42 14.18
C LYS A 135 -20.32 -12.23 15.31
N LEU A 136 -19.24 -11.51 15.07
CA LEU A 136 -18.19 -11.27 16.09
C LEU A 136 -18.41 -9.96 16.87
N LYS A 137 -19.39 -9.14 16.47
CA LYS A 137 -19.56 -7.76 16.96
C LYS A 137 -18.28 -6.92 16.82
N THR A 138 -17.44 -7.25 15.84
CA THR A 138 -16.19 -6.53 15.54
C THR A 138 -16.32 -5.76 14.25
N GLU A 139 -15.68 -4.60 14.16
CA GLU A 139 -15.60 -3.82 12.93
C GLU A 139 -14.25 -4.09 12.26
N PHE A 140 -14.28 -4.55 11.01
CA PHE A 140 -13.08 -4.66 10.20
C PHE A 140 -12.77 -3.31 9.57
N LYS A 141 -11.52 -2.88 9.72
CA LYS A 141 -11.03 -1.63 9.16
C LYS A 141 -10.90 -1.77 7.65
N ALA A 142 -11.17 -0.69 6.92
CA ALA A 142 -10.99 -0.63 5.47
C ALA A 142 -9.51 -0.77 5.08
N PHE A 143 -9.20 -1.37 3.92
CA PHE A 143 -7.85 -1.49 3.36
C PHE A 143 -6.85 -2.27 4.23
N HIS A 144 -7.33 -3.34 4.86
CA HIS A 144 -6.50 -4.23 5.66
C HIS A 144 -6.45 -5.62 5.05
N PHE A 145 -5.30 -6.24 5.16
CA PHE A 145 -5.12 -7.67 5.03
C PHE A 145 -5.26 -8.32 6.40
N TYR A 146 -6.19 -9.25 6.49
CA TYR A 146 -6.39 -10.04 7.69
C TYR A 146 -5.92 -11.47 7.44
N PHE A 147 -5.06 -11.93 8.34
CA PHE A 147 -4.53 -13.29 8.37
C PHE A 147 -4.82 -13.87 9.76
N SER A 148 -5.47 -15.02 9.82
CA SER A 148 -5.59 -15.75 11.09
C SER A 148 -5.35 -17.24 10.93
N VAL A 149 -4.70 -17.83 11.92
CA VAL A 149 -4.34 -19.25 11.92
C VAL A 149 -4.19 -19.76 13.35
N SER A 150 -4.55 -21.03 13.56
CA SER A 150 -4.38 -21.74 14.82
C SER A 150 -3.21 -22.72 14.72
N ARG A 151 -2.53 -22.99 15.85
CA ARG A 151 -1.48 -24.02 15.95
C ARG A 151 -1.66 -24.76 17.27
N GLN A 152 -1.52 -26.08 17.27
CA GLN A 152 -1.91 -26.94 18.41
C GLN A 152 -1.21 -26.59 19.74
N ASP A 153 0.02 -26.08 19.68
CA ASP A 153 0.91 -25.80 20.80
C ASP A 153 1.08 -24.30 21.11
N GLU A 154 0.35 -23.42 20.41
CA GLU A 154 0.49 -21.97 20.56
C GLU A 154 -0.88 -21.29 20.57
N LYS A 155 -0.95 -20.06 21.08
CA LYS A 155 -2.14 -19.22 20.95
C LYS A 155 -2.39 -18.89 19.49
N ASP A 156 -3.68 -18.78 19.12
CA ASP A 156 -4.09 -18.36 17.79
C ASP A 156 -3.39 -17.06 17.38
N LEU A 157 -2.88 -17.05 16.15
CA LEU A 157 -2.32 -15.86 15.54
C LEU A 157 -3.43 -15.14 14.78
N VAL A 158 -3.68 -13.90 15.17
CA VAL A 158 -4.45 -12.93 14.38
C VAL A 158 -3.51 -11.80 14.00
N LEU A 159 -3.40 -11.56 12.71
CA LEU A 159 -2.58 -10.54 12.10
C LEU A 159 -3.49 -9.63 11.26
N GLU A 160 -3.45 -8.35 11.61
CA GLU A 160 -4.09 -7.26 10.91
C GLU A 160 -2.97 -6.40 10.30
N LEU A 161 -2.85 -6.42 8.98
CA LEU A 161 -1.85 -5.66 8.24
C LEU A 161 -2.52 -4.56 7.41
N PRO A 162 -2.32 -3.29 7.74
CA PRO A 162 -2.74 -2.20 6.90
C PRO A 162 -1.95 -2.20 5.58
N LEU A 163 -2.63 -1.96 4.46
CA LEU A 163 -2.03 -2.00 3.12
C LEU A 163 -1.61 -0.60 2.64
N TYR A 164 -0.86 0.13 3.46
CA TYR A 164 -0.55 1.55 3.24
C TYR A 164 0.18 1.88 1.93
N ASN A 165 1.02 0.96 1.45
CA ASN A 165 1.91 1.18 0.30
C ASN A 165 1.37 0.57 -1.01
N THR A 166 0.22 -0.10 -0.96
CA THR A 166 -0.36 -0.75 -2.13
C THR A 166 -1.34 0.17 -2.82
N VAL A 167 -1.02 0.60 -4.03
CA VAL A 167 -1.97 1.36 -4.87
C VAL A 167 -3.23 0.51 -5.06
N THR A 168 -4.40 1.10 -4.91
CA THR A 168 -5.68 0.38 -4.93
C THR A 168 -5.90 -0.40 -6.24
N SER A 169 -5.41 0.11 -7.37
CA SER A 169 -5.41 -0.56 -8.68
C SER A 169 -4.56 -1.84 -8.73
N ASN A 170 -3.57 -1.94 -7.84
CA ASN A 170 -2.67 -3.08 -7.70
C ASN A 170 -3.22 -4.17 -6.76
N LEU A 171 -4.38 -3.97 -6.14
CA LEU A 171 -5.10 -4.96 -5.33
C LEU A 171 -6.16 -5.69 -6.17
N LYS A 172 -5.81 -6.86 -6.71
CA LYS A 172 -6.78 -7.74 -7.38
C LYS A 172 -7.47 -8.66 -6.36
N ASN A 173 -8.60 -8.21 -5.80
CA ASN A 173 -9.42 -8.99 -4.86
C ASN A 173 -10.58 -9.73 -5.57
N PRO A 174 -10.80 -11.02 -5.27
CA PRO A 174 -11.93 -11.81 -5.79
C PRO A 174 -13.33 -11.44 -5.29
N ASN A 175 -13.49 -10.88 -4.09
CA ASN A 175 -14.79 -10.69 -3.44
C ASN A 175 -15.56 -9.47 -3.93
N LYS A 176 -15.49 -9.18 -5.23
CA LYS A 176 -16.09 -7.98 -5.83
C LYS A 176 -15.80 -6.75 -4.97
N LEU A 177 -14.59 -6.23 -5.14
CA LEU A 177 -14.45 -4.79 -5.14
C LEU A 177 -15.21 -4.30 -6.36
N GLN A 178 -16.53 -4.18 -6.27
CA GLN A 178 -17.27 -3.30 -7.14
C GLN A 178 -16.79 -1.90 -6.79
N TYR A 179 -15.63 -1.54 -7.33
CA TYR A 179 -15.31 -0.16 -7.52
C TYR A 179 -16.26 0.30 -8.63
N LYS A 180 -17.16 1.23 -8.27
CA LYS A 180 -17.24 2.40 -9.12
C LYS A 180 -15.80 2.91 -9.19
N THR A 181 -15.19 2.94 -10.37
CA THR A 181 -14.08 3.86 -10.63
C THR A 181 -14.53 5.17 -10.01
N LYS A 182 -13.93 5.56 -8.87
CA LYS A 182 -14.14 6.91 -8.38
C LYS A 182 -13.38 7.75 -9.39
N ASN A 183 -14.11 8.26 -10.38
CA ASN A 183 -13.60 9.26 -11.28
C ASN A 183 -13.31 10.44 -10.36
N PHE A 184 -12.03 10.67 -10.06
CA PHE A 184 -11.64 11.80 -9.24
C PHE A 184 -12.15 13.05 -9.94
N GLU A 185 -13.02 13.78 -9.27
CA GLU A 185 -13.60 14.98 -9.81
C GLU A 185 -12.59 16.13 -9.70
N LYS A 186 -12.89 17.23 -10.38
CA LYS A 186 -12.07 18.44 -10.29
C LYS A 186 -11.97 18.88 -8.82
N TYR A 187 -10.74 19.06 -8.33
CA TYR A 187 -10.40 19.44 -6.95
C TYR A 187 -10.47 18.34 -5.90
N ASP A 188 -10.65 17.09 -6.29
CA ASP A 188 -10.43 15.99 -5.37
C ASP A 188 -8.99 15.98 -4.84
N GLU A 189 -8.86 15.63 -3.57
CA GLU A 189 -7.59 15.57 -2.86
C GLU A 189 -7.23 14.10 -2.54
N PRO A 190 -6.74 13.29 -3.49
CA PRO A 190 -6.59 11.85 -3.30
C PRO A 190 -5.66 11.45 -2.15
N TRP A 191 -4.77 12.33 -1.70
CA TRP A 191 -3.95 12.10 -0.51
C TRP A 191 -4.77 12.18 0.80
N ARG A 192 -5.88 12.92 0.83
CA ARG A 192 -6.86 12.90 1.93
C ARG A 192 -7.72 11.63 1.93
N GLU A 193 -7.78 10.92 0.81
CA GLU A 193 -8.44 9.61 0.71
C GLU A 193 -7.50 8.45 1.09
N THR A 194 -6.26 8.75 1.50
CA THR A 194 -5.36 7.76 2.11
C THR A 194 -5.63 7.63 3.61
N LEU A 195 -5.39 6.44 4.18
CA LEU A 195 -5.77 6.12 5.57
C LEU A 195 -5.02 6.95 6.64
N ALA A 196 -3.93 7.61 6.26
CA ALA A 196 -3.21 8.61 7.03
C ALA A 196 -2.59 9.63 6.06
N PRO A 197 -3.21 10.81 5.86
CA PRO A 197 -2.73 11.82 4.94
C PRO A 197 -1.24 12.12 5.17
N GLY A 198 -0.38 11.79 4.20
CA GLY A 198 1.07 12.05 4.26
C GLY A 198 1.97 10.95 4.85
N MET A 199 1.45 9.78 5.24
CA MET A 199 2.29 8.67 5.74
C MET A 199 2.60 7.60 4.69
N ARG A 200 3.89 7.27 4.52
CA ARG A 200 4.42 6.02 3.94
C ARG A 200 5.35 5.36 4.94
N VAL A 201 5.27 4.03 5.09
CA VAL A 201 6.26 3.26 5.88
C VAL A 201 7.42 2.91 4.95
N TYR A 202 8.56 3.59 5.14
CA TYR A 202 9.81 3.29 4.47
C TYR A 202 10.42 2.03 5.10
N THR A 203 10.54 0.95 4.32
CA THR A 203 11.28 -0.24 4.74
C THR A 203 12.73 -0.06 4.33
N GLY A 204 13.57 0.24 5.32
CA GLY A 204 14.91 0.79 5.13
C GLY A 204 15.82 -0.02 4.22
N ASP A 205 16.38 0.68 3.25
CA ASP A 205 17.79 0.63 2.87
C ASP A 205 18.30 2.08 2.74
N ILE A 206 18.23 2.83 3.84
CA ILE A 206 19.02 4.06 3.98
C ILE A 206 20.31 3.66 4.69
N LYS A 207 21.38 3.48 3.92
CA LYS A 207 22.73 3.58 4.48
C LYS A 207 22.96 5.05 4.82
N LEU A 208 22.86 5.41 6.10
CA LEU A 208 23.19 6.73 6.65
C LEU A 208 24.71 6.99 6.61
N GLY A 209 25.33 6.82 5.44
CA GLY A 209 26.77 7.05 5.21
C GLY A 209 27.06 8.04 4.08
N ARG A 210 26.01 8.53 3.40
CA ARG A 210 26.05 9.72 2.54
C ARG A 210 24.83 10.56 2.91
N PRO A 211 24.91 11.91 2.86
CA PRO A 211 23.72 12.72 3.02
C PRO A 211 22.70 12.17 2.03
N VAL A 212 21.59 11.68 2.57
CA VAL A 212 20.50 11.18 1.75
C VAL A 212 20.12 12.36 0.88
N VAL A 213 20.40 12.27 -0.41
CA VAL A 213 19.69 13.07 -1.40
C VAL A 213 18.28 12.53 -1.32
N ILE A 214 17.49 13.11 -0.42
CA ILE A 214 16.10 12.79 -0.26
C ILE A 214 15.44 13.35 -1.52
N ASP A 215 15.25 12.46 -2.50
CA ASP A 215 14.62 12.67 -3.80
C ASP A 215 13.62 13.82 -3.86
N GLY A 216 13.72 14.62 -4.93
CA GLY A 216 13.30 16.03 -5.08
C GLY A 216 11.85 16.45 -4.81
N ASP A 217 10.93 15.55 -4.44
CA ASP A 217 9.55 15.93 -4.13
C ASP A 217 9.34 16.37 -2.66
N VAL A 218 10.37 16.25 -1.81
CA VAL A 218 10.24 16.45 -0.34
C VAL A 218 10.18 17.91 0.08
N TRP A 219 10.68 18.82 -0.75
CA TRP A 219 10.69 20.26 -0.47
C TRP A 219 9.88 21.07 -1.48
N LEU A 220 8.97 20.43 -2.23
CA LEU A 220 8.14 21.17 -3.17
C LEU A 220 7.25 22.14 -2.39
N ASN A 221 7.52 23.42 -2.61
CA ASN A 221 6.87 24.56 -2.04
C ASN A 221 6.68 25.60 -3.14
N TYR A 222 5.41 25.86 -3.47
CA TYR A 222 5.06 26.79 -4.54
C TYR A 222 5.57 28.21 -4.27
N ALA A 223 5.47 28.68 -3.02
CA ALA A 223 5.95 30.00 -2.60
C ALA A 223 7.47 30.18 -2.72
N GLU A 224 8.23 29.08 -2.77
CA GLU A 224 9.69 29.09 -2.93
C GLU A 224 10.11 28.85 -4.40
N ASN A 225 9.16 28.90 -5.35
CA ASN A 225 9.36 28.53 -6.75
C ASN A 225 9.95 27.12 -6.95
N ASN A 226 9.71 26.24 -5.97
CA ASN A 226 10.13 24.84 -6.02
C ASN A 226 8.89 23.96 -6.16
N TYR A 227 8.37 23.78 -7.36
CA TYR A 227 7.15 23.00 -7.58
C TYR A 227 7.27 22.11 -8.82
N LYS A 228 6.45 21.05 -8.87
CA LYS A 228 6.42 20.10 -9.98
C LYS A 228 4.99 19.87 -10.41
N PHE A 229 4.64 20.26 -11.62
CA PHE A 229 3.40 19.82 -12.25
C PHE A 229 3.49 18.31 -12.53
N CYS A 230 2.41 17.59 -12.21
CA CYS A 230 2.25 16.18 -12.56
C CYS A 230 1.13 15.95 -13.58
N TYR A 231 0.40 17.02 -13.90
CA TYR A 231 -0.59 17.12 -14.97
C TYR A 231 -0.77 18.61 -15.25
N ARG A 232 -0.75 19.02 -16.52
CA ARG A 232 -0.88 20.44 -16.89
C ARG A 232 -1.75 20.60 -18.13
N VAL A 233 -2.62 21.60 -18.11
CA VAL A 233 -3.48 21.99 -19.23
C VAL A 233 -3.29 23.47 -19.55
N ASP A 234 -3.64 23.87 -20.76
CA ASP A 234 -3.69 25.29 -21.16
C ASP A 234 -5.10 25.90 -21.00
N ARG A 235 -5.24 27.19 -21.35
CA ARG A 235 -6.50 27.94 -21.33
C ARG A 235 -7.59 27.34 -22.22
N SER A 236 -7.21 26.59 -23.26
CA SER A 236 -8.13 25.87 -24.15
C SER A 236 -8.39 24.43 -23.67
N CYS A 237 -7.92 24.08 -22.47
CA CYS A 237 -8.03 22.76 -21.86
C CYS A 237 -7.34 21.64 -22.65
N LYS A 238 -6.35 21.99 -23.48
CA LYS A 238 -5.47 21.02 -24.12
C LYS A 238 -4.41 20.59 -23.12
N ILE A 239 -4.09 19.30 -23.14
CA ILE A 239 -3.07 18.71 -22.27
C ILE A 239 -1.69 19.20 -22.72
N LEU A 240 -1.00 19.92 -21.83
CA LEU A 240 0.40 20.34 -21.98
C LEU A 240 1.36 19.32 -21.35
N GLN A 241 0.90 18.63 -20.30
CA GLN A 241 1.63 17.56 -19.64
C GLN A 241 0.65 16.45 -19.23
N ASP A 242 0.95 15.23 -19.66
CA ASP A 242 0.15 14.04 -19.38
C ASP A 242 0.07 13.72 -17.88
N PHE A 243 -0.94 12.93 -17.51
CA PHE A 243 -1.20 12.59 -16.12
C PHE A 243 -0.17 11.60 -15.59
N GLU A 244 0.78 12.09 -14.81
CA GLU A 244 1.83 11.31 -14.13
C GLU A 244 1.74 11.40 -12.61
N CYS A 245 0.65 11.97 -12.08
CA CYS A 245 0.48 12.25 -10.66
C CYS A 245 0.52 11.01 -9.74
N GLY A 246 0.39 9.80 -10.29
CA GLY A 246 0.64 8.55 -9.56
C GLY A 246 2.09 8.38 -9.09
N THR A 247 3.04 9.14 -9.67
CA THR A 247 4.47 9.11 -9.31
C THR A 247 4.83 10.05 -8.15
N CYS A 248 3.96 11.02 -7.80
CA CYS A 248 4.25 12.01 -6.76
C CYS A 248 4.38 11.33 -5.39
N LYS A 249 5.53 11.52 -4.72
CA LYS A 249 5.83 10.80 -3.47
C LYS A 249 4.95 11.22 -2.29
N ARG A 250 4.51 12.49 -2.25
CA ARG A 250 3.65 13.08 -1.21
C ARG A 250 2.21 13.33 -1.65
N GLY A 251 1.75 12.63 -2.69
CA GLY A 251 0.48 12.93 -3.33
C GLY A 251 0.59 14.15 -4.22
N TRP A 252 -0.55 14.61 -4.73
CA TRP A 252 -0.63 15.71 -5.67
C TRP A 252 -1.92 16.46 -5.44
N TYR A 253 -1.95 17.78 -5.58
CA TYR A 253 -3.14 18.61 -5.40
C TYR A 253 -3.54 19.35 -6.66
N SER A 254 -4.85 19.58 -6.81
CA SER A 254 -5.37 20.38 -7.92
C SER A 254 -5.18 21.86 -7.61
N VAL A 255 -4.84 22.64 -8.63
CA VAL A 255 -4.78 24.10 -8.54
C VAL A 255 -5.93 24.75 -9.28
N VAL A 256 -6.21 26.02 -8.95
CA VAL A 256 -7.18 26.84 -9.68
C VAL A 256 -6.43 27.57 -10.79
N ASP A 257 -6.63 27.17 -12.03
CA ASP A 257 -5.97 27.74 -13.22
C ASP A 257 -7.02 28.17 -14.26
N HIS A 258 -7.51 27.22 -15.04
CA HIS A 258 -8.41 27.41 -16.17
C HIS A 258 -9.79 26.81 -15.89
N ALA A 259 -10.82 27.31 -16.58
CA ALA A 259 -12.20 26.87 -16.39
C ALA A 259 -12.50 25.52 -17.10
N CYS A 260 -11.57 24.57 -17.04
CA CYS A 260 -11.68 23.28 -17.72
C CYS A 260 -12.69 22.36 -17.05
N LYS A 261 -13.60 21.81 -17.87
CA LYS A 261 -14.69 20.91 -17.44
C LYS A 261 -14.20 19.62 -16.81
N ASN A 262 -13.08 19.07 -17.32
CA ASN A 262 -12.51 17.80 -16.85
C ASN A 262 -11.47 17.94 -15.73
N GLY A 263 -11.30 19.15 -15.19
CA GLY A 263 -10.27 19.42 -14.19
C GLY A 263 -9.14 20.32 -14.69
N GLY A 264 -8.49 21.01 -13.76
CA GLY A 264 -7.32 21.84 -14.02
C GLY A 264 -6.00 21.10 -13.75
N SER A 265 -4.91 21.83 -13.84
CA SER A 265 -3.55 21.36 -13.58
C SER A 265 -3.37 20.86 -12.14
N LYS A 266 -2.32 20.05 -11.94
CA LYS A 266 -2.03 19.36 -10.68
C LYS A 266 -0.56 19.45 -10.33
N LEU A 267 -0.26 19.70 -9.06
CA LEU A 267 1.09 19.80 -8.52
C LEU A 267 1.39 18.62 -7.61
N CYS A 268 2.60 18.06 -7.67
CA CYS A 268 3.08 17.13 -6.66
C CYS A 268 3.30 17.88 -5.32
N GLY A 269 2.93 17.25 -4.21
CA GLY A 269 3.16 17.79 -2.87
C GLY A 269 1.92 17.74 -2.00
N SER A 270 2.06 18.30 -0.79
CA SER A 270 0.95 18.48 0.14
C SER A 270 0.36 19.87 -0.06
N SER A 271 -0.95 19.96 -0.30
CA SER A 271 -1.63 21.25 -0.47
C SER A 271 -1.45 22.14 0.76
N ARG A 272 -0.86 23.31 0.55
CA ARG A 272 -0.86 24.46 1.48
C ARG A 272 -1.73 25.59 0.93
N CYS A 273 -2.80 25.22 0.23
CA CYS A 273 -3.59 26.21 -0.48
C CYS A 273 -4.12 27.30 0.46
N GLY A 274 -4.29 28.51 -0.07
CA GLY A 274 -4.83 29.65 0.67
C GLY A 274 -3.82 30.43 1.52
N GLU A 275 -2.60 29.92 1.71
CA GLU A 275 -1.51 30.65 2.37
C GLU A 275 -0.86 31.67 1.43
N ARG A 276 -0.18 32.68 2.00
CA ARG A 276 0.54 33.70 1.22
C ARG A 276 1.56 33.06 0.28
N ASN A 277 1.54 33.49 -0.97
CA ASN A 277 2.32 32.97 -2.11
C ASN A 277 2.08 31.47 -2.44
N GLN A 278 1.05 30.84 -1.88
CA GLN A 278 0.62 29.50 -2.29
C GLN A 278 -0.58 29.58 -3.24
N PRO A 279 -0.88 28.49 -3.99
CA PRO A 279 -2.11 28.40 -4.77
C PRO A 279 -3.34 28.65 -3.91
N ALA A 280 -4.36 29.31 -4.45
CA ALA A 280 -5.63 29.51 -3.78
C ALA A 280 -6.36 28.18 -3.62
N CYS A 281 -7.09 28.00 -2.52
CA CYS A 281 -7.86 26.77 -2.31
C CYS A 281 -9.06 26.74 -3.27
N PRO A 282 -9.25 25.67 -4.04
CA PRO A 282 -10.39 25.58 -4.95
C PRO A 282 -11.72 25.54 -4.20
N ARG A 283 -12.74 26.21 -4.74
CA ARG A 283 -14.12 26.21 -4.19
C ARG A 283 -14.94 24.94 -4.47
N GLY A 284 -14.35 23.95 -5.13
CA GLY A 284 -15.06 22.72 -5.53
C GLY A 284 -15.76 22.84 -6.89
N THR A 285 -16.43 21.75 -7.29
CA THR A 285 -17.08 21.61 -8.62
C THR A 285 -18.34 22.44 -8.79
N GLY A 286 -18.99 22.85 -7.69
CA GLY A 286 -20.23 23.64 -7.72
C GLY A 286 -20.03 25.15 -7.92
N PHE A 287 -18.80 25.62 -8.14
CA PHE A 287 -18.52 27.02 -8.43
C PHE A 287 -18.61 27.28 -9.94
N GLU A 288 -19.64 28.04 -10.36
CA GLU A 288 -20.01 28.27 -11.77
C GLU A 288 -19.82 29.72 -12.22
N GLU A 289 -18.70 30.37 -11.89
CA GLU A 289 -18.44 31.75 -12.33
C GLU A 289 -17.14 31.89 -13.15
N PRO A 290 -17.08 31.37 -14.40
CA PRO A 290 -15.97 31.66 -15.29
C PRO A 290 -16.21 33.01 -16.00
N GLN A 291 -15.43 34.03 -15.67
CA GLN A 291 -15.26 35.16 -16.58
C GLN A 291 -14.30 34.73 -17.69
N ASN A 292 -14.77 34.69 -18.94
CA ASN A 292 -13.95 34.43 -20.15
C ASN A 292 -13.11 33.13 -20.13
N GLY A 293 -13.61 32.05 -19.52
CA GLY A 293 -12.96 30.73 -19.58
C GLY A 293 -11.70 30.57 -18.71
N SER A 294 -11.33 31.59 -17.93
CA SER A 294 -10.21 31.51 -16.98
C SER A 294 -10.70 31.76 -15.55
N TYR A 295 -10.12 31.02 -14.61
CA TYR A 295 -10.28 31.30 -13.17
C TYR A 295 -9.11 32.10 -12.61
N CYS A 296 -8.06 32.33 -13.41
CA CYS A 296 -6.84 33.00 -13.02
C CYS A 296 -6.90 34.50 -13.37
N PHE A 297 -7.44 35.30 -12.45
CA PHE A 297 -7.41 36.77 -12.51
C PHE A 297 -7.44 37.36 -11.09
N ARG A 298 -7.02 38.61 -10.93
CA ARG A 298 -7.01 39.28 -9.62
C ARG A 298 -8.42 39.39 -9.04
N GLY A 299 -8.61 38.99 -7.78
CA GLY A 299 -9.91 39.02 -7.11
C GLY A 299 -10.86 37.91 -7.57
N SER A 300 -10.36 36.93 -8.33
CA SER A 300 -11.14 35.75 -8.73
C SER A 300 -11.70 35.03 -7.51
N LYS A 301 -13.02 34.82 -7.54
CA LYS A 301 -13.74 34.06 -6.50
C LYS A 301 -13.58 32.55 -6.66
N ALA A 302 -12.96 32.06 -7.73
CA ALA A 302 -12.79 30.62 -7.95
C ALA A 302 -11.87 29.96 -6.91
N GLY A 303 -11.00 30.75 -6.26
CA GLY A 303 -10.16 30.33 -5.15
C GLY A 303 -10.55 30.99 -3.83
N ILE A 304 -10.14 30.37 -2.72
CA ILE A 304 -10.24 30.89 -1.36
C ILE A 304 -8.83 31.11 -0.82
N CYS A 305 -8.60 32.28 -0.25
CA CYS A 305 -7.40 32.64 0.49
C CYS A 305 -7.70 32.81 1.98
N ARG A 306 -6.68 32.72 2.83
CA ARG A 306 -6.80 33.08 4.25
C ARG A 306 -7.13 34.56 4.43
N ASP A 307 -7.68 34.90 5.57
CA ASP A 307 -8.08 36.27 5.93
C ASP A 307 -6.92 37.26 5.72
N GLY A 308 -7.26 38.39 5.08
CA GLY A 308 -6.29 39.45 4.75
C GLY A 308 -5.45 39.20 3.50
N LEU A 309 -5.73 38.15 2.71
CA LEU A 309 -5.08 37.88 1.42
C LEU A 309 -6.09 37.94 0.28
N GLU A 310 -5.64 38.41 -0.89
CA GLU A 310 -6.43 38.44 -2.13
C GLU A 310 -5.93 37.40 -3.13
N THR A 311 -6.79 36.97 -4.04
CA THR A 311 -6.42 36.08 -5.14
C THR A 311 -5.73 36.86 -6.25
N TYR A 312 -4.63 36.31 -6.79
CA TYR A 312 -3.87 36.87 -7.92
C TYR A 312 -3.53 35.77 -8.91
N CYS A 313 -3.43 36.12 -10.19
CA CYS A 313 -2.90 35.22 -11.20
C CYS A 313 -1.37 35.35 -11.27
N ASP A 314 -0.66 34.24 -11.16
CA ASP A 314 0.80 34.21 -11.26
C ASP A 314 1.28 33.95 -12.71
N GLU A 315 2.60 33.88 -12.89
CA GLU A 315 3.22 33.64 -14.20
C GLU A 315 2.98 32.22 -14.75
N ASN A 316 2.63 31.26 -13.88
CA ASN A 316 2.25 29.90 -14.29
C ASN A 316 0.77 29.80 -14.69
N GLU A 317 0.04 30.91 -14.65
CA GLU A 317 -1.41 30.97 -14.83
C GLU A 317 -2.17 30.18 -13.76
N VAL A 318 -1.61 30.11 -12.56
CA VAL A 318 -2.24 29.56 -11.36
C VAL A 318 -2.71 30.71 -10.46
N LEU A 319 -3.92 30.56 -9.94
CA LEU A 319 -4.46 31.48 -8.95
C LEU A 319 -3.77 31.24 -7.61
N ILE A 320 -3.08 32.25 -7.09
CA ILE A 320 -2.36 32.26 -5.82
C ILE A 320 -2.95 33.28 -4.85
N CYS A 321 -2.53 33.24 -3.59
CA CYS A 321 -2.92 34.21 -2.56
C CYS A 321 -1.79 35.19 -2.24
N LYS A 322 -2.04 36.50 -2.27
CA LYS A 322 -1.04 37.52 -1.89
C LYS A 322 -1.57 38.51 -0.85
#